data_AF-A0AAU6ZDN7-F1
#
_entry.id   AF-A0AAU6ZDN7-F1
#
_cell.length_a   1.000
_cell.length_b   1.000
_cell.length_c   1.000
_cell.angle_alpha   90.00
_cell.angle_beta   90.00
_cell.angle_gamma   90.00
#
_symmetry.space_group_name_H-M   'P 1'
#
loop_
_entity.id
_entity.type
_entity.pdbx_description
1 polymer ?
#
loop_
_entity_poly.entity_id
_entity_poly.type
_entity_poly.pdbx_seq_one_letter_code
_entity_poly.pdbx_strand_id
1 'polypeptide(L)' 'MAAARAQGRLPGRKRKMTDSKIASARQLLANGTSPTEVAKNLGVSIPTLYRWIPAHDR' A
#
# COMPACT_ATOMS: atom_id res chain seq x y z
N MET A 1 -28.72 18.35 -9.03
CA MET A 1 -28.19 18.13 -7.67
C MET A 1 -26.76 17.64 -7.77
N ALA A 2 -25.79 18.48 -7.39
CA ALA A 2 -24.35 18.28 -7.61
C ALA A 2 -23.65 17.76 -6.35
N ALA A 3 -24.00 16.55 -5.88
CA ALA A 3 -23.59 16.06 -4.56
C ALA A 3 -22.59 14.87 -4.60
N ALA A 4 -21.73 14.81 -5.61
CA ALA A 4 -20.73 13.72 -5.74
C ALA A 4 -19.26 14.19 -5.70
N ARG A 5 -19.00 15.41 -5.20
CA ARG A 5 -17.64 16.01 -5.19
C ARG A 5 -17.01 16.18 -3.80
N ALA A 6 -17.59 15.60 -2.75
CA ALA A 6 -17.08 15.78 -1.39
C ALA A 6 -15.99 14.77 -0.95
N GLN A 7 -15.71 13.73 -1.75
CA GLN A 7 -14.84 12.61 -1.35
C GLN A 7 -13.92 12.16 -2.50
N GLY A 8 -13.21 13.09 -3.15
CA GLY A 8 -12.00 12.82 -3.96
C GLY A 8 -11.96 11.54 -4.81
N ARG A 9 -13.09 11.07 -5.35
CA ARG A 9 -13.18 9.76 -5.98
C ARG A 9 -12.73 9.87 -7.41
N LEU A 10 -11.43 9.66 -7.63
CA LEU A 10 -10.86 9.52 -8.96
C LEU A 10 -11.57 8.37 -9.70
N PRO A 11 -12.17 8.62 -10.88
CA PRO A 11 -12.75 7.56 -11.68
C PRO A 11 -11.61 6.66 -12.17
N GLY A 12 -11.59 5.40 -11.75
CA GLY A 12 -10.55 4.46 -12.11
C GLY A 12 -10.53 3.19 -11.27
N ARG A 13 -9.66 2.23 -11.64
CA ARG A 13 -9.48 0.98 -10.89
C ARG A 13 -9.03 1.30 -9.47
N LYS A 14 -9.74 0.77 -8.46
CA LYS A 14 -9.34 0.90 -7.05
C LYS A 14 -7.89 0.45 -6.89
N ARG A 15 -7.06 1.30 -6.26
CA ARG A 15 -5.67 0.96 -5.95
C ARG A 15 -5.66 -0.30 -5.07
N LYS A 16 -4.83 -1.29 -5.43
CA LYS A 16 -4.67 -2.52 -4.63
C LYS A 16 -4.00 -2.26 -3.27
N MET A 17 -3.16 -1.22 -3.23
CA MET A 17 -2.52 -0.71 -2.03
C MET A 17 -3.31 0.48 -1.51
N THR A 18 -3.69 0.43 -0.25
CA THR A 18 -4.32 1.53 0.48
C THR A 18 -3.35 2.08 1.50
N ASP A 19 -3.57 3.31 1.97
CA ASP A 19 -2.69 3.95 2.95
C ASP A 19 -2.55 3.11 4.24
N SER A 20 -3.63 2.44 4.67
CA SER A 20 -3.58 1.48 5.79
C SER A 20 -2.62 0.33 5.53
N LYS A 21 -2.61 -0.25 4.33
CA LYS A 21 -1.66 -1.32 3.97
C LYS A 21 -0.22 -0.83 3.91
N ILE A 22 0.00 0.42 3.49
CA ILE A 22 1.33 1.04 3.46
C ILE A 22 1.86 1.24 4.88
N ALA A 23 1.00 1.73 5.79
CA ALA A 23 1.37 1.89 7.20
C ALA A 23 1.74 0.55 7.85
N SER A 24 0.92 -0.49 7.67
CA SER A 24 1.22 -1.83 8.19
C SER A 24 2.49 -2.42 7.56
N ALA A 25 2.68 -2.24 6.25
CA ALA A 25 3.89 -2.70 5.57
C ALA A 25 5.15 -2.02 6.12
N ARG A 26 5.13 -0.70 6.35
CA ARG A 26 6.26 0.03 6.94
C ARG A 26 6.57 -0.46 8.36
N GLN A 27 5.55 -0.69 9.18
CA GLN A 27 5.73 -1.23 10.53
C GLN A 27 6.37 -2.62 10.50
N LEU A 28 5.88 -3.51 9.63
CA LEU A 28 6.45 -4.87 9.51
C LEU A 28 7.89 -4.85 8.97
N LEU A 29 8.18 -3.99 8.00
CA LEU A 29 9.54 -3.82 7.48
C LEU A 29 10.48 -3.21 8.54
N ALA A 30 10.01 -2.25 9.34
CA ALA A 30 10.77 -1.67 10.45
C ALA A 30 11.06 -2.70 11.55
N ASN A 31 10.14 -3.64 11.78
CA ASN A 31 10.33 -4.79 12.68
C ASN A 31 11.31 -5.85 12.13
N GLY A 32 11.90 -5.64 10.96
CA GLY A 32 12.85 -6.57 10.34
C GLY A 32 12.20 -7.75 9.62
N THR A 33 10.88 -7.74 9.41
CA THR A 33 10.19 -8.79 8.64
C THR A 33 10.61 -8.73 7.18
N SER A 34 10.80 -9.90 6.54
CA SER A 34 11.22 -9.95 5.15
C SER A 34 10.16 -9.35 4.20
N PRO A 35 10.55 -8.62 3.13
CA PRO A 35 9.58 -8.04 2.18
C PRO A 35 8.65 -9.09 1.56
N THR A 36 9.12 -10.32 1.41
CA THR A 36 8.36 -11.47 0.90
C THR A 36 7.21 -11.84 1.84
N GLU A 37 7.45 -11.89 3.15
CA GLU A 37 6.43 -12.18 4.15
C GLU A 37 5.45 -11.02 4.31
N VAL A 38 5.94 -9.79 4.29
CA VAL A 38 5.09 -8.58 4.32
C VAL A 38 4.13 -8.58 3.13
N ALA A 39 4.63 -8.89 1.93
CA ALA A 39 3.83 -8.99 0.72
C ALA A 39 2.74 -10.09 0.84
N LYS A 40 3.11 -11.27 1.35
CA LYS A 40 2.17 -12.38 1.58
C LYS A 40 1.08 -11.99 2.60
N ASN A 41 1.47 -11.39 3.72
CA ASN A 41 0.54 -10.98 4.79
C ASN A 41 -0.48 -9.96 4.27
N LEU A 42 -0.04 -9.00 3.44
CA LEU A 42 -0.92 -7.97 2.87
C LEU A 42 -1.69 -8.41 1.62
N GLY A 43 -1.45 -9.63 1.13
CA GLY A 43 -2.05 -10.17 -0.10
C GLY A 43 -1.66 -9.39 -1.35
N VAL A 44 -0.44 -8.83 -1.39
CA VAL A 44 0.09 -8.07 -2.52
C VAL A 44 1.32 -8.75 -3.09
N SER A 45 1.66 -8.48 -4.35
CA SER A 45 2.90 -8.98 -4.93
C SER A 45 4.10 -8.15 -4.44
N ILE A 46 5.28 -8.78 -4.32
CA ILE A 46 6.55 -8.11 -4.00
C ILE A 46 6.82 -6.86 -4.87
N PRO A 47 6.64 -6.89 -6.21
CA PRO A 47 6.81 -5.69 -7.03
C PRO A 47 5.78 -4.60 -6.73
N THR A 48 4.58 -4.96 -6.26
CA THR A 48 3.61 -3.97 -5.76
C THR A 48 4.16 -3.36 -4.47
N LEU A 49 4.67 -4.16 -3.54
CA LEU A 49 5.26 -3.65 -2.30
C LEU A 49 6.40 -2.65 -2.57
N TYR A 50 7.38 -3.01 -3.40
CA TYR A 50 8.51 -2.12 -3.74
C TYR A 50 8.09 -0.84 -4.48
N ARG A 51 7.03 -0.90 -5.28
CA ARG A 51 6.48 0.29 -5.94
C ARG A 51 5.97 1.34 -4.93
N TRP A 52 5.50 0.90 -3.76
CA TRP A 52 4.95 1.79 -2.73
C TRP A 52 5.93 2.08 -1.59
N ILE A 53 6.85 1.16 -1.30
CA ILE A 53 7.87 1.29 -0.26
C ILE A 53 9.21 0.91 -0.89
N PRO A 54 9.93 1.87 -1.48
CA PRO A 54 11.23 1.61 -2.06
C PRO A 54 12.23 1.22 -0.97
N ALA A 55 13.09 0.24 -1.27
CA ALA A 55 14.08 -0.29 -0.32
C ALA A 55 15.18 0.71 0.07
N HIS A 56 15.20 1.89 -0.56
CA HIS A 56 16.20 2.95 -0.36
C HIS A 56 15.94 3.84 0.86
N ASP A 57 14.80 3.67 1.54
CA ASP A 57 14.40 4.48 2.70
C ASP A 57 14.83 3.85 4.03
N ARG A 58 15.94 3.09 4.03
CA ARG A 58 16.57 2.54 5.23
C ARG A 58 17.54 3.52 5.84
#